data_AF-A0A1G2C6K5-F1
#
_entry.id   AF-A0A1G2C6K5-F1
#
_cell.length_a   1.000
_cell.length_b   1.000
_cell.length_c   1.000
_cell.angle_alpha   90.00
_cell.angle_beta   90.00
_cell.angle_gamma   90.00
#
_symmetry.space_group_name_H-M   'P 1'
#
loop_
_entity.id
_entity.type
_entity.pdbx_description
1 polymer ?
#
loop_
_entity_poly.entity_id
_entity_poly.type
_entity_poly.pdbx_seq_one_letter_code
_entity_poly.pdbx_strand_id
1 'polypeptide(L)'
;MIQDRNVNDLFFLIGELSLDYRDRPSLEKSVEKKIAATARIKEKILHRFKNLSVFKDDAEMKNEWINKIFINTIRFLSVSESIKNAKNYAWMISTFMHFHKEWLEELHGVINFHNLKPEENIIVYVEGESDKLILENAYKKLYPKHHEFIFYGTGGKRELYQKINASQISDLGRIAFGVFDFDSAFNDFNGLKNGFDEIEGSEESCIFRRRVNRENKIFALLLPVSNSRKNIASRQFRENSLLSMEMLFEDDVLKDCGNLKSQEVPGGLVNMFWGNKAEFAQKTGSFKKDAFSNFAPLFMKLIELSRE
;
A
#
# COMPACT_ATOMS: atom_id res chain seq x y z
N MET A 1 23.19 35.62 -8.76
CA MET A 1 24.33 35.05 -9.51
C MET A 1 24.51 33.54 -9.26
N ILE A 2 23.41 32.78 -9.08
CA ILE A 2 23.42 31.31 -8.85
C ILE A 2 22.94 30.56 -10.12
N GLN A 3 22.50 31.27 -11.16
CA GLN A 3 21.90 30.70 -12.37
C GLN A 3 22.89 30.29 -13.48
N ASP A 4 24.17 30.64 -13.40
CA ASP A 4 25.10 30.40 -14.53
C ASP A 4 25.80 29.04 -14.50
N ARG A 5 26.17 28.52 -13.32
CA ARG A 5 26.99 27.31 -13.24
C ARG A 5 26.21 26.05 -13.60
N ASN A 6 24.99 25.92 -13.08
CA ASN A 6 24.12 24.76 -13.32
C ASN A 6 23.69 24.66 -14.79
N VAL A 7 23.46 25.79 -15.45
CA VAL A 7 23.08 25.85 -16.86
C VAL A 7 24.27 25.49 -17.76
N ASN A 8 25.46 26.02 -17.47
CA ASN A 8 26.68 25.67 -18.20
C ASN A 8 27.06 24.19 -18.02
N ASP A 9 26.85 23.64 -16.83
CA ASP A 9 27.08 22.22 -16.55
C ASP A 9 26.06 21.31 -17.25
N LEU A 10 24.80 21.74 -17.36
CA LEU A 10 23.78 21.05 -18.16
C LEU A 10 24.10 21.11 -19.66
N PHE A 11 24.51 22.26 -20.20
CA PHE A 11 24.91 22.38 -21.60
C PHE A 11 26.19 21.61 -21.93
N PHE A 12 27.13 21.50 -20.98
CA PHE A 12 28.29 20.63 -21.12
C PHE A 12 27.86 19.15 -21.22
N LEU A 13 26.97 18.69 -20.32
CA LEU A 13 26.44 17.32 -20.35
C LEU A 13 25.68 17.02 -21.64
N ILE A 14 24.81 17.94 -22.07
CA ILE A 14 24.09 17.85 -23.33
C ILE A 14 25.07 17.85 -24.50
N GLY A 15 26.09 18.70 -24.50
CA GLY A 15 27.12 18.79 -25.54
C GLY A 15 27.90 17.48 -25.69
N GLU A 16 28.53 16.99 -24.61
CA GLU A 16 29.33 15.76 -24.63
C GLU A 16 28.52 14.53 -25.07
N LEU A 17 27.21 14.51 -24.79
CA LEU A 17 26.32 13.40 -25.14
C LEU A 17 25.56 13.60 -26.47
N SER A 18 25.54 14.81 -27.05
CA SER A 18 24.81 15.17 -28.29
C SER A 18 25.69 15.33 -29.54
N LEU A 19 27.01 15.24 -29.39
CA LEU A 19 27.97 15.43 -30.48
C LEU A 19 27.77 14.49 -31.68
N ASP A 20 27.08 13.36 -31.52
CA ASP A 20 27.22 12.22 -32.45
C ASP A 20 25.89 11.74 -33.08
N TYR A 21 24.83 12.55 -33.05
CA TYR A 21 23.60 12.34 -33.82
C TYR A 21 23.51 13.25 -35.06
N ARG A 22 24.46 14.18 -35.20
CA ARG A 22 24.45 15.20 -36.25
C ARG A 22 25.13 14.74 -37.54
N ASP A 23 25.91 13.64 -37.51
CA ASP A 23 26.78 13.23 -38.62
C ASP A 23 26.66 11.73 -39.02
N ARG A 24 25.65 11.43 -39.86
CA ARG A 24 25.53 10.32 -40.86
C ARG A 24 25.65 8.83 -40.38
N PRO A 25 25.61 7.81 -41.28
CA PRO A 25 24.40 7.20 -41.86
C PRO A 25 24.30 5.67 -41.64
N SER A 26 25.11 5.05 -40.77
CA SER A 26 24.98 3.60 -40.46
C SER A 26 24.91 3.36 -38.95
N LEU A 27 23.71 2.98 -38.52
CA LEU A 27 23.27 2.90 -37.13
C LEU A 27 24.10 1.93 -36.28
N GLU A 28 24.46 0.76 -36.83
CA GLU A 28 25.03 -0.38 -36.07
C GLU A 28 26.46 -0.14 -35.56
N LYS A 29 27.37 0.41 -36.37
CA LYS A 29 28.74 0.72 -35.93
C LYS A 29 28.80 1.86 -34.91
N SER A 30 27.77 2.69 -34.83
CA SER A 30 27.73 3.79 -33.85
C SER A 30 27.39 3.28 -32.45
N VAL A 31 26.55 2.25 -32.32
CA VAL A 31 26.09 1.73 -31.01
C VAL A 31 27.22 1.01 -30.27
N GLU A 32 28.00 0.15 -30.95
CA GLU A 32 29.13 -0.55 -30.33
C GLU A 32 30.27 0.41 -29.92
N LYS A 33 30.56 1.42 -30.75
CA LYS A 33 31.48 2.51 -30.39
C LYS A 33 30.93 3.35 -29.23
N LYS A 34 29.61 3.52 -29.11
CA LYS A 34 28.94 4.25 -28.02
C LYS A 34 29.03 3.50 -26.70
N ILE A 35 28.88 2.18 -26.67
CA ILE A 35 29.12 1.35 -25.47
C ILE A 35 30.56 1.53 -24.99
N ALA A 36 31.53 1.54 -25.91
CA ALA A 36 32.94 1.80 -25.59
C ALA A 36 33.20 3.26 -25.13
N ALA A 37 32.44 4.24 -25.64
CA ALA A 37 32.57 5.65 -25.27
C ALA A 37 31.92 6.01 -23.91
N THR A 38 30.95 5.21 -23.44
CA THR A 38 30.26 5.40 -22.16
C THR A 38 31.24 5.45 -20.98
N ALA A 39 32.29 4.63 -21.00
CA ALA A 39 33.33 4.65 -19.95
C ALA A 39 34.09 5.99 -19.93
N ARG A 40 34.45 6.52 -21.09
CA ARG A 40 35.17 7.81 -21.22
C ARG A 40 34.29 9.01 -20.84
N ILE A 41 33.01 8.95 -21.17
CA ILE A 41 32.03 9.97 -20.76
C ILE A 41 31.82 9.92 -19.25
N LYS A 42 31.72 8.71 -18.66
CA LYS A 42 31.67 8.52 -17.20
C LYS A 42 32.90 9.17 -16.53
N GLU A 43 34.11 8.95 -17.04
CA GLU A 43 35.33 9.58 -16.53
C GLU A 43 35.29 11.12 -16.62
N LYS A 44 34.87 11.69 -17.75
CA LYS A 44 34.74 13.15 -17.93
C LYS A 44 33.72 13.77 -16.97
N ILE A 45 32.58 13.11 -16.77
CA ILE A 45 31.53 13.53 -15.84
C ILE A 45 32.07 13.47 -14.40
N LEU A 46 32.67 12.35 -13.99
CA LEU A 46 33.30 12.20 -12.67
C LEU A 46 34.39 13.24 -12.40
N HIS A 47 35.22 13.53 -13.41
CA HIS A 47 36.29 14.52 -13.29
C HIS A 47 35.75 15.95 -13.10
N ARG A 48 34.69 16.31 -13.85
CA ARG A 48 34.09 17.65 -13.80
C ARG A 48 33.21 17.85 -12.57
N PHE A 49 32.53 16.79 -12.12
CA PHE A 49 31.59 16.81 -11.00
C PHE A 49 32.12 15.97 -9.84
N LYS A 50 33.23 16.39 -9.25
CA LYS A 50 33.93 15.68 -8.15
C LYS A 50 33.05 15.36 -6.93
N ASN A 51 31.89 16.02 -6.79
CA ASN A 51 30.96 15.87 -5.67
C ASN A 51 29.60 15.25 -6.07
N LEU A 52 29.43 14.77 -7.30
CA LEU A 52 28.23 14.02 -7.65
C LEU A 52 28.26 12.69 -6.89
N SER A 53 27.25 12.45 -6.05
CA SER A 53 27.05 11.15 -5.38
C SER A 53 26.60 10.06 -6.36
N VAL A 54 26.09 10.47 -7.53
CA VAL A 54 25.84 9.62 -8.70
C VAL A 54 27.20 9.05 -9.15
N PHE A 55 27.29 7.73 -9.34
CA PHE A 55 28.49 6.93 -9.64
C PHE A 55 29.43 6.56 -8.47
N LYS A 56 29.02 6.71 -7.21
CA LYS A 56 29.74 6.01 -6.12
C LYS A 56 29.54 4.50 -6.27
N ASP A 57 30.64 3.74 -6.29
CA ASP A 57 30.67 2.26 -6.33
C ASP A 57 30.27 1.63 -4.99
N ASP A 58 29.29 2.21 -4.31
CA ASP A 58 28.69 1.57 -3.13
C ASP A 58 27.68 0.55 -3.66
N ALA A 59 27.86 -0.72 -3.29
CA ALA A 59 27.08 -1.90 -3.72
C ALA A 59 25.57 -1.86 -3.36
N GLU A 60 25.04 -0.69 -3.02
CA GLU A 60 23.62 -0.46 -2.83
C GLU A 60 22.93 -0.33 -4.20
N MET A 61 22.02 -1.27 -4.51
CA MET A 61 21.11 -1.25 -5.68
C MET A 61 20.54 0.16 -5.96
N LYS A 62 20.32 0.96 -4.92
CA LYS A 62 19.80 2.33 -5.02
C LYS A 62 20.69 3.25 -5.87
N ASN A 63 22.01 3.14 -5.77
CA ASN A 63 22.91 3.98 -6.55
C ASN A 63 22.94 3.56 -8.03
N GLU A 64 22.80 2.27 -8.32
CA GLU A 64 22.71 1.75 -9.69
C GLU A 64 21.49 2.32 -10.44
N TRP A 65 20.33 2.37 -9.79
CA TRP A 65 19.10 2.92 -10.39
C TRP A 65 19.12 4.43 -10.55
N ILE A 66 19.66 5.18 -9.57
CA ILE A 66 19.88 6.62 -9.70
C ILE A 66 20.80 6.92 -10.89
N ASN A 67 21.88 6.14 -11.04
CA ASN A 67 22.78 6.26 -12.18
C ASN A 67 22.04 5.98 -13.50
N LYS A 68 21.18 4.97 -13.52
CA LYS A 68 20.37 4.60 -14.70
C LYS A 68 19.41 5.71 -15.12
N ILE A 69 18.61 6.28 -14.20
CA ILE A 69 17.72 7.42 -14.51
C ILE A 69 18.54 8.61 -15.02
N PHE A 70 19.64 8.93 -14.34
CA PHE A 70 20.46 10.08 -14.70
C PHE A 70 20.97 9.93 -16.14
N ILE A 71 21.57 8.78 -16.47
CA ILE A 71 22.06 8.50 -17.83
C ILE A 71 20.94 8.57 -18.86
N ASN A 72 19.78 7.96 -18.58
CA ASN A 72 18.66 7.96 -19.52
C ASN A 72 18.01 9.33 -19.71
N THR A 73 17.94 10.13 -18.66
CA THR A 73 17.46 11.52 -18.74
C THR A 73 18.39 12.36 -19.59
N ILE A 74 19.71 12.23 -19.40
CA ILE A 74 20.65 12.97 -20.25
C ILE A 74 20.63 12.46 -21.70
N ARG A 75 20.47 11.14 -21.93
CA ARG A 75 20.29 10.55 -23.27
C ARG A 75 19.07 11.14 -23.98
N PHE A 76 17.93 11.21 -23.30
CA PHE A 76 16.71 11.80 -23.84
C PHE A 76 16.88 13.29 -24.21
N LEU A 77 17.50 14.07 -23.32
CA LEU A 77 17.76 15.50 -23.56
C LEU A 77 18.75 15.72 -24.72
N SER A 78 19.78 14.90 -24.83
CA SER A 78 20.75 14.92 -25.94
C SER A 78 20.09 14.65 -27.29
N VAL A 79 19.24 13.62 -27.36
CA VAL A 79 18.48 13.30 -28.56
C VAL A 79 17.54 14.46 -28.90
N SER A 80 16.83 15.00 -27.91
CA SER A 80 15.90 16.12 -28.08
C SER A 80 16.59 17.37 -28.68
N GLU A 81 17.81 17.69 -28.22
CA GLU A 81 18.58 18.80 -28.79
C GLU A 81 19.09 18.49 -30.21
N SER A 82 19.45 17.24 -30.49
CA SER A 82 19.95 16.83 -31.81
C SER A 82 18.86 16.83 -32.88
N ILE A 83 17.63 16.45 -32.52
CA ILE A 83 16.50 16.45 -33.46
C ILE A 83 15.96 17.86 -33.73
N LYS A 84 16.17 18.83 -32.83
CA LYS A 84 15.67 20.21 -32.94
C LYS A 84 16.05 20.90 -34.26
N ASN A 85 17.21 20.58 -34.81
CA ASN A 85 17.75 21.17 -36.04
C ASN A 85 17.64 20.23 -37.26
N ALA A 86 16.99 19.08 -37.13
CA ALA A 86 16.86 18.14 -38.23
C ALA A 86 15.80 18.62 -39.25
N LYS A 87 16.03 18.32 -40.53
CA LYS A 87 15.12 18.72 -41.63
C LYS A 87 14.03 17.69 -41.94
N ASN A 88 14.18 16.46 -41.44
CA ASN A 88 13.26 15.35 -41.71
C ASN A 88 12.28 15.18 -40.54
N TYR A 89 11.08 15.75 -40.68
CA TYR A 89 10.04 15.74 -39.65
C TYR A 89 9.55 14.34 -39.27
N ALA A 90 9.40 13.43 -40.23
CA ALA A 90 8.95 12.06 -39.94
C ALA A 90 9.98 11.32 -39.07
N TRP A 91 11.27 11.49 -39.38
CA TRP A 91 12.37 10.96 -38.58
C TRP A 91 12.43 11.60 -37.19
N MET A 92 12.24 12.93 -37.09
CA MET A 92 12.21 13.64 -35.81
C MET A 92 11.13 13.09 -34.88
N ILE A 93 9.89 12.94 -35.38
CA ILE A 93 8.76 12.43 -34.59
C ILE A 93 9.02 10.99 -34.14
N SER A 94 9.44 10.12 -35.07
CA SER A 94 9.70 8.71 -34.75
C SER A 94 10.82 8.56 -33.71
N THR A 95 11.90 9.30 -33.88
CA THR A 95 13.05 9.31 -32.96
C THR A 95 12.63 9.84 -31.59
N PHE A 96 11.93 10.98 -31.54
CA PHE A 96 11.43 11.54 -30.29
C PHE A 96 10.53 10.56 -29.53
N MET A 97 9.53 9.97 -30.22
CA MET A 97 8.58 9.06 -29.59
C MET A 97 9.25 7.81 -29.03
N HIS A 98 10.23 7.25 -29.75
CA HIS A 98 11.00 6.10 -29.28
C HIS A 98 11.77 6.42 -27.99
N PHE A 99 12.58 7.48 -27.99
CA PHE A 99 13.38 7.85 -26.82
C PHE A 99 12.55 8.40 -25.66
N HIS A 100 11.43 9.06 -25.94
CA HIS A 100 10.48 9.51 -24.93
C HIS A 100 9.81 8.31 -24.24
N LYS A 101 9.41 7.29 -25.02
CA LYS A 101 8.85 6.05 -24.49
C LYS A 101 9.87 5.32 -23.60
N GLU A 102 11.10 5.11 -24.07
CA GLU A 102 12.15 4.48 -23.26
C GLU A 102 12.39 5.25 -21.95
N TRP A 103 12.51 6.58 -22.04
CA TRP A 103 12.70 7.43 -20.85
C TRP A 103 11.53 7.34 -19.88
N LEU A 104 10.28 7.35 -20.36
CA LEU A 104 9.09 7.20 -19.53
C LEU A 104 8.98 5.82 -18.88
N GLU A 105 9.28 4.75 -19.61
CA GLU A 105 9.26 3.38 -19.07
C GLU A 105 10.30 3.20 -17.97
N GLU A 106 11.49 3.79 -18.16
CA GLU A 106 12.57 3.75 -17.18
C GLU A 106 12.31 4.64 -15.97
N LEU A 107 11.77 5.86 -16.17
CA LEU A 107 11.28 6.69 -15.08
C LEU A 107 10.14 6.03 -14.33
N HIS A 108 9.21 5.38 -15.02
CA HIS A 108 8.12 4.66 -14.38
C HIS A 108 8.66 3.44 -13.61
N GLY A 109 9.62 2.71 -14.17
CA GLY A 109 10.32 1.62 -13.49
C GLY A 109 11.03 2.10 -12.23
N VAL A 110 11.69 3.26 -12.28
CA VAL A 110 12.39 3.79 -11.11
C VAL A 110 11.47 4.52 -10.15
N ILE A 111 10.43 5.20 -10.62
CA ILE A 111 9.37 5.69 -9.76
C ILE A 111 8.71 4.50 -9.09
N ASN A 112 8.54 3.33 -9.72
CA ASN A 112 8.00 2.14 -9.05
C ASN A 112 9.01 1.47 -8.12
N PHE A 113 10.30 1.47 -8.47
CA PHE A 113 11.37 0.88 -7.65
C PHE A 113 11.77 1.75 -6.45
N HIS A 114 11.85 3.07 -6.66
CA HIS A 114 12.06 4.12 -5.67
C HIS A 114 10.75 4.79 -5.26
N ASN A 115 9.60 4.16 -5.54
CA ASN A 115 8.31 4.72 -5.16
C ASN A 115 8.45 4.97 -3.67
N LEU A 116 8.45 6.27 -3.36
CA LEU A 116 8.15 6.89 -2.09
C LEU A 116 7.56 5.81 -1.23
N LYS A 117 8.29 5.37 -0.18
CA LYS A 117 7.85 4.28 0.70
C LYS A 117 6.34 4.23 0.59
N PRO A 118 5.73 3.19 -0.02
CA PRO A 118 4.43 2.91 0.50
C PRO A 118 4.77 2.78 1.99
N GLU A 119 4.29 3.69 2.83
CA GLU A 119 3.63 3.18 4.03
C GLU A 119 2.89 1.99 3.47
N GLU A 120 3.40 0.79 3.76
CA GLU A 120 2.86 -0.47 3.26
C GLU A 120 1.41 -0.37 3.66
N ASN A 121 0.58 0.12 2.75
CA ASN A 121 -0.71 0.64 3.11
C ASN A 121 -1.54 -0.61 3.15
N ILE A 122 -1.44 -1.25 4.30
CA ILE A 122 -2.06 -2.50 4.61
C ILE A 122 -3.55 -2.20 4.50
N ILE A 123 -4.18 -2.85 3.53
CA ILE A 123 -5.57 -2.59 3.23
C ILE A 123 -6.40 -3.42 4.18
N VAL A 124 -7.28 -2.79 4.94
CA VAL A 124 -8.20 -3.47 5.84
C VAL A 124 -9.62 -3.22 5.34
N TYR A 125 -10.22 -4.24 4.76
CA TYR A 125 -11.63 -4.24 4.39
C TYR A 125 -12.48 -4.66 5.59
N VAL A 126 -13.55 -3.92 5.82
CA VAL A 126 -14.56 -4.17 6.86
C VAL A 126 -15.95 -4.11 6.25
N GLU A 127 -16.96 -4.60 6.96
CA GLU A 127 -18.31 -4.72 6.42
C GLU A 127 -18.91 -3.36 6.06
N GLY A 128 -18.93 -2.41 6.99
CA GLY A 128 -19.59 -1.11 6.83
C GLY A 128 -18.67 0.11 6.92
N GLU A 129 -19.19 1.27 6.49
CA GLU A 129 -18.52 2.57 6.71
C GLU A 129 -18.50 2.97 8.20
N SER A 130 -19.45 2.49 9.02
CA SER A 130 -19.41 2.66 10.49
C SER A 130 -18.17 2.01 11.08
N ASP A 131 -17.89 0.77 10.68
CA ASP A 131 -16.80 -0.04 11.22
C ASP A 131 -15.46 0.57 10.85
N LYS A 132 -15.35 1.02 9.59
CA LYS A 132 -14.19 1.76 9.08
C LYS A 132 -13.91 2.98 9.95
N LEU A 133 -14.93 3.82 10.19
CA LEU A 133 -14.76 5.04 10.98
C LEU A 133 -14.36 4.74 12.43
N ILE A 134 -14.94 3.69 13.03
CA ILE A 134 -14.58 3.24 14.39
C ILE A 134 -13.11 2.80 14.43
N LEU A 135 -12.66 1.98 13.47
CA LEU A 135 -11.27 1.52 13.41
C LEU A 135 -10.28 2.65 13.15
N GLU A 136 -10.61 3.60 12.27
CA GLU A 136 -9.78 4.79 12.04
C GLU A 136 -9.59 5.60 13.32
N ASN A 137 -10.68 5.83 14.07
CA ASN A 137 -10.63 6.54 15.34
C ASN A 137 -9.85 5.74 16.40
N ALA A 138 -10.11 4.45 16.53
CA ALA A 138 -9.42 3.57 17.47
C ALA A 138 -7.91 3.53 17.21
N TYR A 139 -7.52 3.33 15.95
CA TYR A 139 -6.13 3.24 15.55
C TYR A 139 -5.38 4.56 15.80
N LYS A 140 -5.96 5.69 15.38
CA LYS A 140 -5.36 7.03 15.62
C LYS A 140 -5.16 7.32 17.11
N LYS A 141 -6.05 6.86 17.99
CA LYS A 141 -5.94 7.08 19.45
C LYS A 141 -4.94 6.12 20.11
N LEU A 142 -4.90 4.86 19.69
CA LEU A 142 -4.02 3.85 20.27
C LEU A 142 -2.57 4.01 19.78
N TYR A 143 -2.39 4.33 18.50
CA TYR A 143 -1.11 4.39 17.79
C TYR A 143 -0.90 5.73 17.06
N PRO A 144 -0.87 6.88 17.76
CA PRO A 144 -0.86 8.22 17.15
C PRO A 144 0.38 8.58 16.32
N LYS A 145 1.41 7.71 16.31
CA LYS A 145 2.67 7.91 15.57
C LYS A 145 2.81 6.94 14.37
N HIS A 146 1.80 6.13 14.09
CA HIS A 146 1.83 5.10 13.05
C HIS A 146 0.66 5.31 12.08
N HIS A 147 0.93 5.17 10.79
CA HIS A 147 -0.06 5.27 9.71
C HIS A 147 0.13 4.11 8.73
N GLU A 148 -0.10 2.89 9.21
CA GLU A 148 0.17 1.66 8.43
C GLU A 148 -1.10 1.12 7.74
N PHE A 149 -2.30 1.43 8.26
CA PHE A 149 -3.55 0.85 7.77
C PHE A 149 -4.40 1.85 6.99
N ILE A 150 -4.93 1.39 5.85
CA ILE A 150 -6.05 2.05 5.15
C ILE A 150 -7.29 1.19 5.30
N PHE A 151 -8.32 1.74 5.92
CA PHE A 151 -9.59 1.06 6.14
C PHE A 151 -10.61 1.37 5.03
N TYR A 152 -11.33 0.34 4.56
CA TYR A 152 -12.40 0.46 3.57
C TYR A 152 -13.64 -0.29 4.01
N GLY A 153 -14.81 0.38 4.02
CA GLY A 153 -16.10 -0.29 4.15
C GLY A 153 -16.51 -0.89 2.82
N THR A 154 -17.03 -2.13 2.82
CA THR A 154 -17.44 -2.83 1.60
C THR A 154 -18.93 -2.74 1.30
N GLY A 155 -19.74 -2.28 2.26
CA GLY A 155 -21.20 -2.18 2.13
C GLY A 155 -21.98 -3.40 2.64
N GLY A 156 -21.30 -4.32 3.34
CA GLY A 156 -21.88 -5.52 3.95
C GLY A 156 -20.93 -6.71 3.95
N LYS A 157 -21.27 -7.73 4.75
CA LYS A 157 -20.52 -9.00 4.86
C LYS A 157 -20.39 -9.78 3.56
N ARG A 158 -21.38 -9.72 2.67
CA ARG A 158 -21.35 -10.46 1.40
C ARG A 158 -20.39 -9.81 0.42
N GLU A 159 -20.40 -8.49 0.37
CA GLU A 159 -19.48 -7.67 -0.40
C GLU A 159 -18.05 -7.85 0.13
N LEU A 160 -17.87 -7.90 1.45
CA LEU A 160 -16.58 -8.22 2.08
C LEU A 160 -16.07 -9.59 1.66
N TYR A 161 -16.91 -10.63 1.79
CA TYR A 161 -16.59 -11.99 1.36
C TYR A 161 -16.19 -12.06 -0.11
N GLN A 162 -16.97 -11.44 -0.99
CA GLN A 162 -16.68 -11.40 -2.44
C GLN A 162 -15.39 -10.66 -2.72
N LYS A 163 -15.17 -9.53 -2.04
CA LYS A 163 -13.94 -8.75 -2.16
C LYS A 163 -12.76 -9.64 -1.83
N ILE A 164 -12.71 -10.20 -0.62
CA ILE A 164 -11.60 -11.05 -0.11
C ILE A 164 -11.33 -12.28 -1.00
N ASN A 165 -12.38 -12.88 -1.57
CA ASN A 165 -12.23 -13.98 -2.52
C ASN A 165 -11.76 -13.55 -3.91
N ALA A 166 -11.96 -12.30 -4.32
CA ALA A 166 -11.69 -11.85 -5.68
C ALA A 166 -10.23 -12.07 -6.10
N SER A 167 -10.02 -12.24 -7.41
CA SER A 167 -8.68 -12.44 -7.95
C SER A 167 -7.78 -11.21 -7.86
N GLN A 168 -8.41 -10.03 -7.91
CA GLN A 168 -7.77 -8.76 -8.25
C GLN A 168 -7.51 -7.82 -7.06
N ILE A 169 -7.80 -8.21 -5.81
CA ILE A 169 -7.43 -7.35 -4.64
C ILE A 169 -5.93 -7.04 -4.66
N SER A 170 -5.16 -7.93 -5.27
CA SER A 170 -3.73 -8.00 -5.11
C SER A 170 -2.91 -7.52 -6.31
N ASP A 171 -3.54 -6.89 -7.31
CA ASP A 171 -2.86 -6.42 -8.53
C ASP A 171 -1.86 -5.26 -8.26
N LEU A 172 -1.61 -4.92 -6.98
CA LEU A 172 -0.67 -3.90 -6.52
C LEU A 172 0.38 -4.42 -5.50
N GLY A 173 0.49 -5.73 -5.27
CA GLY A 173 1.50 -6.30 -4.34
C GLY A 173 1.35 -5.87 -2.88
N ARG A 174 0.13 -5.52 -2.44
CA ARG A 174 -0.17 -5.05 -1.09
C ARG A 174 -0.73 -6.16 -0.21
N ILE A 175 -0.45 -6.08 1.09
CA ILE A 175 -1.07 -6.93 2.12
C ILE A 175 -2.53 -6.47 2.29
N ALA A 176 -3.46 -7.42 2.31
CA ALA A 176 -4.88 -7.14 2.48
C ALA A 176 -5.52 -8.02 3.56
N PHE A 177 -6.39 -7.41 4.33
CA PHE A 177 -7.13 -8.02 5.43
C PHE A 177 -8.64 -7.85 5.20
N GLY A 178 -9.41 -8.89 5.49
CA GLY A 178 -10.86 -8.79 5.65
C GLY A 178 -11.22 -9.05 7.10
N VAL A 179 -11.79 -8.07 7.78
CA VAL A 179 -12.21 -8.20 9.18
C VAL A 179 -13.72 -8.32 9.23
N PHE A 180 -14.19 -9.49 9.66
CA PHE A 180 -15.60 -9.85 9.78
C PHE A 180 -16.06 -9.68 11.23
N ASP A 181 -17.30 -9.24 11.41
CA ASP A 181 -17.95 -9.29 12.72
C ASP A 181 -18.03 -10.75 13.19
N PHE A 182 -17.95 -10.97 14.51
CA PHE A 182 -18.13 -12.30 15.07
C PHE A 182 -19.61 -12.49 15.40
N ASP A 183 -20.38 -12.62 14.33
CA ASP A 183 -21.83 -12.76 14.32
C ASP A 183 -22.26 -13.68 13.15
N SER A 184 -23.40 -13.39 12.54
CA SER A 184 -23.86 -13.96 11.28
C SER A 184 -22.83 -13.95 10.12
N ALA A 185 -21.80 -13.10 10.16
CA ALA A 185 -20.68 -13.07 9.21
C ALA A 185 -19.64 -14.19 9.43
N PHE A 186 -19.71 -14.91 10.55
CA PHE A 186 -18.92 -16.12 10.78
C PHE A 186 -19.09 -17.16 9.66
N ASN A 187 -20.30 -17.27 9.10
CA ASN A 187 -20.57 -18.19 7.98
C ASN A 187 -19.85 -17.78 6.70
N ASP A 188 -19.75 -16.47 6.44
CA ASP A 188 -19.00 -15.92 5.31
C ASP A 188 -17.50 -16.19 5.49
N PHE A 189 -16.96 -15.89 6.67
CA PHE A 189 -15.58 -16.22 7.03
C PHE A 189 -15.29 -17.72 6.88
N ASN A 190 -16.18 -18.59 7.36
CA ASN A 190 -16.01 -20.04 7.25
C ASN A 190 -16.17 -20.56 5.81
N GLY A 191 -16.90 -19.83 4.96
CA GLY A 191 -17.04 -20.10 3.54
C GLY A 191 -15.76 -19.92 2.73
N LEU A 192 -14.76 -19.21 3.27
CA LEU A 192 -13.45 -18.96 2.62
C LEU A 192 -12.58 -20.21 2.48
N LYS A 193 -13.00 -21.38 3.00
CA LYS A 193 -12.25 -22.65 2.94
C LYS A 193 -11.67 -23.03 1.57
N ASN A 194 -12.27 -22.55 0.48
CA ASN A 194 -11.78 -22.80 -0.87
C ASN A 194 -10.78 -21.72 -1.28
N GLY A 195 -9.49 -21.99 -1.06
CA GLY A 195 -8.40 -21.08 -1.42
C GLY A 195 -7.78 -20.35 -0.22
N PHE A 196 -8.25 -20.65 0.99
CA PHE A 196 -7.61 -20.26 2.25
C PHE A 196 -7.24 -21.50 3.08
N ASP A 197 -6.22 -21.36 3.90
CA ASP A 197 -5.71 -22.35 4.83
C ASP A 197 -6.74 -22.65 5.94
N GLU A 198 -6.38 -23.62 6.78
CA GLU A 198 -7.11 -23.92 8.00
C GLU A 198 -7.18 -22.71 8.94
N ILE A 199 -8.13 -22.77 9.88
CA ILE A 199 -8.33 -21.68 10.83
C ILE A 199 -7.25 -21.70 11.90
N GLU A 200 -6.61 -20.55 12.12
CA GLU A 200 -5.59 -20.31 13.14
C GLU A 200 -6.04 -19.25 14.17
N GLY A 201 -5.28 -19.09 15.25
CA GLY A 201 -5.51 -18.08 16.30
C GLY A 201 -6.50 -18.50 17.41
N SER A 202 -6.73 -17.58 18.35
CA SER A 202 -7.70 -17.73 19.45
C SER A 202 -8.77 -16.64 19.39
N GLU A 203 -9.85 -16.82 20.13
CA GLU A 203 -10.93 -15.83 20.22
C GLU A 203 -10.41 -14.48 20.75
N GLU A 204 -9.50 -14.48 21.73
CA GLU A 204 -8.93 -13.26 22.31
C GLU A 204 -7.93 -12.54 21.38
N SER A 205 -7.22 -13.28 20.53
CA SER A 205 -6.15 -12.73 19.67
C SER A 205 -6.55 -12.62 18.19
N CYS A 206 -7.85 -12.67 17.91
CA CYS A 206 -8.44 -12.93 16.60
C CYS A 206 -8.21 -14.36 16.07
N ILE A 207 -9.31 -14.89 15.53
CA ILE A 207 -9.31 -16.09 14.70
C ILE A 207 -9.08 -15.66 13.26
N PHE A 208 -8.23 -16.36 12.52
CA PHE A 208 -7.89 -15.95 11.16
C PHE A 208 -7.66 -17.13 10.20
N ARG A 209 -7.63 -16.80 8.90
CA ARG A 209 -7.24 -17.70 7.80
C ARG A 209 -6.32 -16.94 6.84
N ARG A 210 -5.39 -17.65 6.21
CA ARG A 210 -4.48 -17.13 5.18
C ARG A 210 -4.87 -17.67 3.81
N ARG A 211 -4.67 -16.89 2.75
CA ARG A 211 -4.89 -17.38 1.38
C ARG A 211 -3.73 -18.29 0.93
N VAL A 212 -4.02 -19.51 0.47
CA VAL A 212 -3.00 -20.57 0.22
C VAL A 212 -2.10 -20.29 -0.98
N ASN A 213 -2.62 -19.67 -2.05
CA ASN A 213 -2.05 -19.86 -3.40
C ASN A 213 -1.89 -18.59 -4.24
N ARG A 214 -1.34 -17.50 -3.68
CA ARG A 214 -0.93 -16.34 -4.48
C ARG A 214 0.33 -15.71 -3.96
N GLU A 215 1.05 -15.02 -4.86
CA GLU A 215 2.16 -14.10 -4.58
C GLU A 215 1.79 -12.95 -3.62
N ASN A 216 0.57 -12.94 -3.07
CA ASN A 216 -0.03 -11.83 -2.35
C ASN A 216 -0.55 -12.27 -0.98
N LYS A 217 -0.21 -11.48 0.05
CA LYS A 217 -0.54 -11.73 1.45
C LYS A 217 -1.97 -11.27 1.75
N ILE A 218 -2.94 -12.19 1.64
CA ILE A 218 -4.35 -11.93 1.94
C ILE A 218 -4.79 -12.75 3.13
N PHE A 219 -5.43 -12.08 4.09
CA PHE A 219 -5.91 -12.66 5.34
C PHE A 219 -7.37 -12.34 5.56
N ALA A 220 -8.06 -13.25 6.24
CA ALA A 220 -9.39 -13.00 6.80
C ALA A 220 -9.33 -13.19 8.31
N LEU A 221 -9.96 -12.29 9.07
CA LEU A 221 -9.98 -12.29 10.53
C LEU A 221 -11.42 -12.14 11.03
N LEU A 222 -11.72 -12.75 12.17
CA LEU A 222 -12.85 -12.39 13.00
C LEU A 222 -12.42 -11.39 14.08
N LEU A 223 -13.34 -10.54 14.51
CA LEU A 223 -13.11 -9.65 15.66
C LEU A 223 -12.64 -10.42 16.90
N PRO A 224 -11.74 -9.83 17.71
CA PRO A 224 -11.32 -10.45 18.96
C PRO A 224 -12.44 -10.39 20.00
N VAL A 225 -12.61 -11.46 20.76
CA VAL A 225 -13.58 -11.55 21.85
C VAL A 225 -12.91 -11.11 23.15
N SER A 226 -13.28 -9.93 23.65
CA SER A 226 -12.83 -9.47 24.97
C SER A 226 -13.46 -10.29 26.10
N ASN A 227 -12.87 -10.24 27.30
CA ASN A 227 -13.38 -10.98 28.45
C ASN A 227 -14.84 -10.63 28.79
N SER A 228 -15.25 -9.38 28.60
CA SER A 228 -16.63 -8.90 28.81
C SER A 228 -17.62 -9.34 27.72
N ARG A 229 -17.17 -10.08 26.70
CA ARG A 229 -17.98 -10.53 25.55
C ARG A 229 -18.00 -12.04 25.34
N LYS A 230 -17.31 -12.82 26.18
CA LYS A 230 -17.25 -14.30 26.08
C LYS A 230 -18.61 -14.99 26.20
N ASN A 231 -19.57 -14.35 26.86
CA ASN A 231 -20.93 -14.85 26.99
C ASN A 231 -21.80 -14.61 25.75
N ILE A 232 -21.36 -13.79 24.81
CA ILE A 232 -22.14 -13.45 23.59
C ILE A 232 -21.43 -13.83 22.29
N ALA A 233 -20.13 -14.14 22.32
CA ALA A 233 -19.40 -14.58 21.14
C ALA A 233 -18.35 -15.64 21.48
N SER A 234 -18.32 -16.70 20.67
CA SER A 234 -17.33 -17.76 20.72
C SER A 234 -17.42 -18.63 19.46
N ARG A 235 -16.40 -19.44 19.18
CA ARG A 235 -16.42 -20.48 18.14
C ARG A 235 -17.50 -21.51 18.38
N GLN A 236 -17.93 -21.69 19.62
CA GLN A 236 -19.05 -22.58 19.95
C GLN A 236 -20.38 -22.00 19.47
N PHE A 237 -20.55 -20.67 19.58
CA PHE A 237 -21.77 -19.99 19.13
C PHE A 237 -21.80 -19.77 17.62
N ARG A 238 -20.63 -19.69 16.96
CA ARG A 238 -20.50 -19.57 15.49
C ARG A 238 -21.31 -18.37 14.98
N GLU A 239 -22.21 -18.58 14.02
CA GLU A 239 -23.10 -17.57 13.44
C GLU A 239 -24.15 -17.00 14.41
N ASN A 240 -24.35 -17.65 15.56
CA ASN A 240 -25.22 -17.16 16.63
C ASN A 240 -24.48 -16.26 17.63
N SER A 241 -23.19 -16.00 17.40
CA SER A 241 -22.47 -14.96 18.14
C SER A 241 -23.09 -13.59 17.86
N LEU A 242 -22.90 -12.65 18.78
CA LEU A 242 -23.53 -11.32 18.75
C LEU A 242 -22.50 -10.19 18.87
N LEU A 243 -21.26 -10.42 18.45
CA LEU A 243 -20.17 -9.45 18.58
C LEU A 243 -19.96 -8.71 17.26
N SER A 244 -20.56 -7.53 17.18
CA SER A 244 -20.27 -6.52 16.14
C SER A 244 -19.11 -5.60 16.53
N MET A 245 -18.61 -4.82 15.58
CA MET A 245 -17.55 -3.82 15.81
C MET A 245 -17.83 -2.89 17.01
N GLU A 246 -19.07 -2.44 17.18
CA GLU A 246 -19.46 -1.57 18.31
C GLU A 246 -19.40 -2.29 19.65
N MET A 247 -19.64 -3.60 19.66
CA MET A 247 -19.60 -4.41 20.88
C MET A 247 -18.18 -4.63 21.41
N LEU A 248 -17.14 -4.15 20.73
CA LEU A 248 -15.79 -4.07 21.30
C LEU A 248 -15.66 -3.01 22.41
N PHE A 249 -16.52 -1.99 22.42
CA PHE A 249 -16.55 -1.03 23.54
C PHE A 249 -17.15 -1.68 24.80
N GLU A 250 -16.67 -1.28 25.98
CA GLU A 250 -17.22 -1.73 27.26
C GLU A 250 -18.66 -1.25 27.46
N ASP A 251 -19.42 -1.98 28.29
CA ASP A 251 -20.83 -1.69 28.56
C ASP A 251 -21.06 -0.26 29.08
N ASP A 252 -20.17 0.24 29.93
CA ASP A 252 -20.28 1.62 30.45
C ASP A 252 -20.19 2.66 29.34
N VAL A 253 -19.29 2.46 28.36
CA VAL A 253 -19.16 3.37 27.20
C VAL A 253 -20.42 3.34 26.34
N LEU A 254 -20.95 2.14 26.08
CA LEU A 254 -22.16 1.97 25.28
C LEU A 254 -23.39 2.54 26.00
N LYS A 255 -23.49 2.35 27.32
CA LYS A 255 -24.56 2.86 28.17
C LYS A 255 -24.54 4.39 28.25
N ASP A 256 -23.38 4.99 28.44
CA ASP A 256 -23.20 6.45 28.46
C ASP A 256 -23.62 7.09 27.13
N CYS A 257 -23.45 6.37 26.02
CA CYS A 257 -23.88 6.82 24.69
C CYS A 257 -25.38 6.58 24.40
N GLY A 258 -26.09 5.85 25.27
CA GLY A 258 -27.47 5.41 25.06
C GLY A 258 -27.61 4.29 24.02
N ASN A 259 -26.52 3.55 23.76
CA ASN A 259 -26.40 2.54 22.70
C ASN A 259 -26.33 1.10 23.21
N LEU A 260 -26.63 0.87 24.50
CA LEU A 260 -26.70 -0.46 25.10
C LEU A 260 -28.15 -0.84 25.40
N LYS A 261 -28.56 -2.05 24.99
CA LYS A 261 -29.85 -2.62 25.34
C LYS A 261 -29.68 -4.07 25.79
N SER A 262 -30.36 -4.43 26.86
CA SER A 262 -30.46 -5.82 27.29
C SER A 262 -31.59 -6.53 26.55
N GLN A 263 -31.30 -7.75 26.09
CA GLN A 263 -32.27 -8.63 25.44
C GLN A 263 -32.31 -9.99 26.14
N GLU A 264 -33.52 -10.50 26.35
CA GLU A 264 -33.72 -11.89 26.79
C GLU A 264 -33.45 -12.86 25.62
N VAL A 265 -32.63 -13.86 25.90
CA VAL A 265 -32.32 -14.97 25.00
C VAL A 265 -32.49 -16.29 25.76
N PRO A 266 -32.65 -17.44 25.08
CA PRO A 266 -32.63 -18.73 25.75
C PRO A 266 -31.34 -18.88 26.59
N GLY A 267 -31.49 -18.98 27.91
CA GLY A 267 -30.36 -19.09 28.83
C GLY A 267 -29.97 -17.81 29.59
N GLY A 268 -30.64 -16.68 29.36
CA GLY A 268 -30.48 -15.50 30.22
C GLY A 268 -30.70 -14.16 29.51
N LEU A 269 -30.05 -13.13 30.05
CA LEU A 269 -30.11 -11.76 29.56
C LEU A 269 -28.72 -11.37 29.02
N VAL A 270 -28.69 -10.91 27.78
CA VAL A 270 -27.46 -10.47 27.10
C VAL A 270 -27.54 -9.00 26.76
N ASN A 271 -26.42 -8.30 26.88
CA ASN A 271 -26.30 -6.92 26.46
C ASN A 271 -25.90 -6.88 24.99
N MET A 272 -26.56 -6.02 24.22
CA MET A 272 -26.32 -5.84 22.79
C MET A 272 -26.27 -4.37 22.43
N PHE A 273 -25.62 -4.08 21.31
CA PHE A 273 -25.63 -2.76 20.71
C PHE A 273 -27.04 -2.44 20.20
N TRP A 274 -27.47 -1.20 20.42
CA TRP A 274 -28.75 -0.68 19.96
C TRP A 274 -28.60 0.73 19.38
N GLY A 275 -29.40 1.04 18.36
CA GLY A 275 -29.48 2.37 17.75
C GLY A 275 -28.72 2.48 16.42
N ASN A 276 -28.45 3.71 16.00
CA ASN A 276 -27.85 3.99 14.70
C ASN A 276 -26.32 3.84 14.77
N LYS A 277 -25.79 2.81 14.09
CA LYS A 277 -24.35 2.53 13.99
C LYS A 277 -23.55 3.70 13.42
N ALA A 278 -24.07 4.40 12.42
CA ALA A 278 -23.37 5.53 11.80
C ALA A 278 -23.25 6.71 12.77
N GLU A 279 -24.31 7.03 13.52
CA GLU A 279 -24.27 8.08 14.54
C GLU A 279 -23.32 7.71 15.68
N PHE A 280 -23.34 6.46 16.13
CA PHE A 280 -22.40 5.98 17.16
C PHE A 280 -20.96 6.08 16.68
N ALA A 281 -20.65 5.63 15.46
CA ALA A 281 -19.32 5.71 14.86
C ALA A 281 -18.79 7.16 14.84
N GLN A 282 -19.63 8.15 14.55
CA GLN A 282 -19.24 9.57 14.60
C GLN A 282 -18.87 10.02 16.03
N LYS A 283 -19.61 9.58 17.06
CA LYS A 283 -19.31 9.91 18.46
C LYS A 283 -17.92 9.41 18.89
N THR A 284 -17.46 8.28 18.35
CA THR A 284 -16.19 7.67 18.75
C THR A 284 -14.97 8.58 18.54
N GLY A 285 -15.01 9.56 17.62
CA GLY A 285 -13.91 10.52 17.44
C GLY A 285 -13.59 11.35 18.69
N SER A 286 -14.59 11.54 19.56
CA SER A 286 -14.46 12.25 20.83
C SER A 286 -13.99 11.38 22.00
N PHE A 287 -13.98 10.05 21.84
CA PHE A 287 -13.65 9.14 22.93
C PHE A 287 -12.16 9.23 23.29
N LYS A 288 -11.88 8.95 24.57
CA LYS A 288 -10.51 8.84 25.09
C LYS A 288 -9.88 7.52 24.67
N LYS A 289 -8.54 7.48 24.67
CA LYS A 289 -7.76 6.29 24.30
C LYS A 289 -8.21 5.03 25.03
N ASP A 290 -8.51 5.12 26.33
CA ASP A 290 -8.85 3.97 27.16
C ASP A 290 -10.14 3.26 26.73
N ALA A 291 -11.08 3.99 26.10
CA ALA A 291 -12.30 3.40 25.57
C ALA A 291 -12.03 2.40 24.42
N PHE A 292 -10.85 2.47 23.80
CA PHE A 292 -10.46 1.63 22.67
C PHE A 292 -9.56 0.44 23.06
N SER A 293 -9.38 0.15 24.34
CA SER A 293 -8.45 -0.92 24.80
C SER A 293 -8.70 -2.28 24.13
N ASN A 294 -9.97 -2.64 23.94
CA ASN A 294 -10.39 -3.92 23.35
C ASN A 294 -10.14 -4.02 21.84
N PHE A 295 -9.77 -2.92 21.16
CA PHE A 295 -9.35 -2.94 19.75
C PHE A 295 -7.87 -3.30 19.59
N ALA A 296 -7.08 -3.19 20.66
CA ALA A 296 -5.64 -3.44 20.60
C ALA A 296 -5.28 -4.87 20.10
N PRO A 297 -5.97 -5.95 20.50
CA PRO A 297 -5.68 -7.28 19.99
C PRO A 297 -5.83 -7.40 18.47
N LEU A 298 -6.84 -6.75 17.89
CA LEU A 298 -7.03 -6.70 16.43
C LEU A 298 -5.83 -6.03 15.76
N PHE A 299 -5.45 -4.83 16.20
CA PHE A 299 -4.33 -4.12 15.58
C PHE A 299 -3.00 -4.84 15.77
N MET A 300 -2.75 -5.45 16.93
CA MET A 300 -1.56 -6.27 17.15
C MET A 300 -1.51 -7.44 16.17
N LYS A 301 -2.64 -8.14 15.96
CA LYS A 301 -2.70 -9.25 15.00
C LYS A 301 -2.49 -8.78 13.56
N LEU A 302 -3.08 -7.65 13.16
CA LEU A 302 -2.86 -7.08 11.83
C LEU A 302 -1.38 -6.72 11.59
N ILE A 303 -0.71 -6.12 12.59
CA ILE A 303 0.73 -5.78 12.54
C ILE A 303 1.61 -7.04 12.52
N GLU A 304 1.23 -8.08 13.27
CA GLU A 304 1.93 -9.36 13.28
C GLU A 304 1.90 -10.02 11.90
N LEU A 305 0.69 -10.20 11.35
CA LEU A 305 0.47 -10.84 10.06
C LEU A 305 1.02 -10.04 8.88
N SER A 306 1.17 -8.71 9.01
CA SER A 306 1.76 -7.90 7.96
C SER A 306 3.29 -8.06 7.84
N ARG A 307 3.94 -8.62 8.87
CA ARG A 307 5.40 -8.78 8.92
C ARG A 307 5.89 -10.18 8.50
N GLU A 308 4.99 -11.15 8.43
CA GLU A 308 5.23 -12.47 7.82
C GLU A 308 5.31 -12.33 6.32
#